data_AF-A0A1Y5IGE1-F1
#
_entry.id   AF-A0A1Y5IGE1-F1
#
_cell.length_a   1.000
_cell.length_b   1.000
_cell.length_c   1.000
_cell.angle_alpha   90.00
_cell.angle_beta   90.00
_cell.angle_gamma   90.00
#
_symmetry.space_group_name_H-M   'P 1'
#
loop_
_entity.id
_entity.type
_entity.pdbx_description
1 polymer ?
#
loop_
_entity_poly.entity_id
_entity_poly.type
_entity_poly.pdbx_seq_one_letter_code
_entity_poly.pdbx_strand_id
1 'polypeptide(L)'
;MREMQRLSGFAGRSAVDVRRTLDGGDIDASGAPMEEGGQPPTKEELAIRRATAAMEAVSWGECGDKGWASVREVVAEAYAEAGLQNLSEYVLAPLRQ
;
A
#
# COMPACT_ATOMS: atom_id res chain seq x y z
N MET A 1 -12.14 45.48 -9.03
CA MET A 1 -12.39 44.08 -9.41
C MET A 1 -11.04 43.40 -9.59
N ARG A 2 -10.66 42.45 -8.70
CA ARG A 2 -9.43 41.67 -8.84
C ARG A 2 -9.81 40.31 -9.40
N GLU A 3 -9.29 40.02 -10.58
CA GLU A 3 -9.47 38.77 -11.30
C GLU A 3 -8.71 37.66 -10.56
N MET A 4 -9.43 36.67 -10.03
CA MET A 4 -8.79 35.46 -9.50
C MET A 4 -8.30 34.64 -10.69
N GLN A 5 -6.99 34.60 -10.90
CA GLN A 5 -6.36 33.59 -11.76
C GLN A 5 -6.65 32.22 -11.16
N ARG A 6 -7.64 31.53 -11.75
CA ARG A 6 -7.86 30.11 -11.48
C ARG A 6 -6.62 29.37 -11.95
N LEU A 7 -5.90 28.75 -11.02
CA LEU A 7 -4.86 27.76 -11.29
C LEU A 7 -5.53 26.51 -11.91
N SER A 8 -5.93 26.63 -13.19
CA SER A 8 -6.46 25.54 -14.00
C SER A 8 -5.28 24.70 -14.50
N GLY A 9 -4.68 23.93 -13.60
CA GLY A 9 -3.61 22.99 -13.94
C GLY A 9 -3.80 21.58 -13.39
N PHE A 10 -4.74 21.38 -12.46
CA PHE A 10 -4.92 20.10 -11.77
C PHE A 10 -6.35 19.56 -11.89
N ALA A 11 -6.94 19.72 -13.08
CA ALA A 11 -8.23 19.14 -13.40
C ALA A 11 -8.02 17.73 -13.99
N GLY A 12 -8.25 16.70 -13.18
CA GLY A 12 -8.75 15.43 -13.70
C GLY A 12 -7.75 14.32 -14.02
N ARG A 13 -6.61 14.22 -13.34
CA ARG A 13 -5.86 12.94 -13.32
C ARG A 13 -6.29 12.19 -12.06
N SER A 14 -6.95 11.04 -12.23
CA SER A 14 -7.17 10.12 -11.12
C SER A 14 -5.81 9.76 -10.51
N ALA A 15 -5.73 9.49 -9.20
CA ALA A 15 -4.50 9.01 -8.57
C ALA A 15 -3.92 7.79 -9.31
N VAL A 16 -4.79 7.01 -9.98
CA VAL A 16 -4.46 5.89 -10.87
C VAL A 16 -3.65 6.32 -12.10
N ASP A 17 -3.96 7.48 -12.70
CA ASP A 17 -3.25 7.98 -13.91
C ASP A 17 -1.84 8.46 -13.58
N VAL A 18 -1.63 9.01 -12.39
CA VAL A 18 -0.30 9.42 -11.92
C VAL A 18 0.61 8.20 -11.81
N ARG A 19 0.12 7.07 -11.29
CA ARG A 19 0.87 5.81 -11.21
C ARG A 19 1.29 5.29 -12.59
N ARG A 20 0.37 5.28 -13.57
CA ARG A 20 0.70 4.83 -14.94
C ARG A 20 1.78 5.70 -15.60
N THR A 21 1.88 6.96 -15.22
CA THR A 21 2.92 7.87 -15.74
C THR A 21 4.27 7.68 -15.04
N LEU A 22 4.30 7.13 -13.83
CA LEU A 22 5.52 6.84 -13.07
C LEU A 22 6.11 5.45 -13.39
N ASP A 23 5.29 4.51 -13.88
CA ASP A 23 5.69 3.13 -14.18
C ASP A 23 6.29 2.91 -15.59
N GLY A 24 6.54 3.95 -16.41
CA GLY A 24 7.01 3.68 -17.78
C GLY A 24 7.40 4.87 -18.65
N GLY A 25 8.38 5.66 -18.20
CA GLY A 25 9.09 6.61 -19.06
C GLY A 25 10.60 6.44 -18.89
N ASP A 26 11.28 6.14 -20.00
CA ASP A 26 12.72 5.89 -20.16
C ASP A 26 13.62 6.40 -19.02
N ILE A 27 14.10 5.45 -18.21
CA ILE A 27 15.34 5.60 -17.46
C ILE A 27 16.32 4.70 -18.17
N ASP A 28 17.36 5.31 -18.74
CA ASP A 28 18.46 4.61 -19.42
C ASP A 28 18.94 3.43 -18.55
N ALA A 29 18.81 2.22 -19.09
CA ALA A 29 19.22 0.97 -18.45
C ALA A 29 20.75 0.86 -18.39
N SER A 30 21.38 1.71 -17.58
CA SER A 30 22.81 1.68 -17.26
C SER A 30 23.00 2.03 -15.80
N GLY A 31 22.94 1.00 -14.94
CA GLY A 31 23.43 1.09 -13.56
C GLY A 31 22.45 0.70 -12.45
N ALA A 32 21.92 -0.51 -12.48
CA ALA A 32 21.63 -1.24 -11.25
C ALA A 32 22.07 -2.70 -11.46
N PRO A 33 22.91 -3.28 -10.59
CA PRO A 33 23.31 -4.67 -10.76
C PRO A 33 22.06 -5.53 -10.63
N MET A 34 21.86 -6.41 -11.61
CA MET A 34 21.03 -7.59 -11.41
C MET A 34 21.68 -8.40 -10.27
N GLU A 35 21.14 -8.28 -9.07
CA GLU A 35 21.43 -9.22 -7.99
C GLU A 35 20.66 -10.52 -8.27
N GLU A 36 21.38 -11.37 -8.98
CA GLU A 36 21.28 -12.82 -9.06
C GLU A 36 21.13 -13.43 -7.64
N GLY A 37 20.13 -14.29 -7.41
CA GLY A 37 20.17 -15.26 -6.29
C GLY A 37 19.60 -14.83 -4.92
N GLY A 38 18.55 -14.00 -4.86
CA GLY A 38 17.88 -13.71 -3.59
C GLY A 38 17.22 -14.96 -2.96
N GLN A 39 17.53 -15.24 -1.68
CA GLN A 39 16.81 -16.24 -0.87
C GLN A 39 15.29 -15.99 -0.98
N PRO A 40 14.46 -17.04 -1.17
CA PRO A 40 13.02 -16.84 -1.20
C PRO A 40 12.56 -16.12 0.07
N PRO A 41 11.62 -15.15 -0.06
CA PRO A 41 11.18 -14.35 1.07
C PRO A 41 10.59 -15.24 2.16
N THR A 42 10.83 -14.87 3.41
CA THR A 42 10.29 -15.61 4.55
C THR A 42 8.77 -15.44 4.63
N LYS A 43 8.11 -16.31 5.40
CA LYS A 43 6.65 -16.20 5.61
C LYS A 43 6.30 -14.89 6.30
N GLU A 44 7.15 -14.44 7.21
CA GLU A 44 7.04 -13.19 7.93
C GLU A 44 7.15 -11.99 6.98
N GLU A 45 8.13 -12.00 6.06
CA GLU A 45 8.27 -10.94 5.06
C GLU A 45 7.06 -10.87 4.12
N LEU A 46 6.54 -12.03 3.70
CA LEU A 46 5.33 -12.10 2.88
C LEU A 46 4.11 -11.58 3.64
N ALA A 47 3.96 -11.92 4.92
CA ALA A 47 2.88 -11.42 5.76
C ALA A 47 2.96 -9.91 5.97
N ILE A 48 4.16 -9.36 6.22
CA ILE A 48 4.37 -7.91 6.33
C ILE A 48 4.00 -7.23 5.01
N ARG A 49 4.45 -7.75 3.86
CA ARG A 49 4.09 -7.19 2.54
C ARG A 49 2.57 -7.20 2.31
N ARG A 50 1.90 -8.32 2.63
CA ARG A 50 0.44 -8.44 2.52
C ARG A 50 -0.29 -7.45 3.44
N ALA A 51 0.17 -7.32 4.69
CA ALA A 51 -0.38 -6.38 5.65
C ALA A 51 -0.20 -4.93 5.17
N THR A 52 0.99 -4.56 4.69
CA THR A 52 1.28 -3.23 4.16
C THR A 52 0.38 -2.90 2.96
N ALA A 53 0.26 -3.81 2.00
CA ALA A 53 -0.61 -3.62 0.84
C ALA A 53 -2.08 -3.40 1.24
N ALA A 54 -2.58 -4.12 2.25
CA ALA A 54 -3.94 -3.93 2.75
C ALA A 54 -4.14 -2.55 3.41
N MET A 55 -3.15 -2.09 4.20
CA MET A 55 -3.20 -0.75 4.81
C MET A 55 -3.10 0.37 3.76
N GLU A 56 -2.25 0.20 2.74
CA GLU A 56 -2.12 1.14 1.64
C GLU A 56 -3.43 1.26 0.85
N ALA A 57 -4.06 0.14 0.51
CA ALA A 57 -5.34 0.15 -0.22
C ALA A 57 -6.43 0.96 0.50
N VAL A 58 -6.49 0.92 1.85
CA VAL A 58 -7.43 1.76 2.61
C VAL A 58 -7.00 3.21 2.61
N SER A 59 -5.71 3.49 2.77
CA SER A 59 -5.20 4.87 2.77
C SER A 59 -5.47 5.60 1.45
N TRP A 60 -5.49 4.86 0.34
CA TRP A 60 -5.80 5.36 -0.99
C TRP A 60 -7.29 5.29 -1.36
N GLY A 61 -8.15 4.79 -0.47
CA GLY A 61 -9.59 4.65 -0.73
C GLY A 61 -9.95 3.57 -1.76
N GLU A 62 -9.03 2.65 -2.08
CA GLU A 62 -9.26 1.56 -3.03
C GLU A 62 -10.20 0.48 -2.48
N CYS A 63 -10.42 0.48 -1.17
CA CYS A 63 -11.26 -0.47 -0.45
C CYS A 63 -12.76 -0.10 -0.41
N GLY A 64 -13.18 0.97 -1.10
CA GLY A 64 -14.58 1.40 -1.18
C GLY A 64 -15.17 1.68 0.21
N ASP A 65 -16.29 1.02 0.54
CA ASP A 65 -16.98 1.17 1.83
C ASP A 65 -16.26 0.45 3.00
N LYS A 66 -15.20 -0.31 2.72
CA LYS A 66 -14.45 -1.02 3.78
C LYS A 66 -13.56 -0.04 4.53
N GLY A 67 -13.88 0.20 5.80
CA GLY A 67 -13.09 1.03 6.70
C GLY A 67 -11.91 0.30 7.35
N TRP A 68 -11.16 1.03 8.17
CA TRP A 68 -9.98 0.55 8.91
C TRP A 68 -10.22 -0.69 9.77
N ALA A 69 -11.46 -0.92 10.23
CA ALA A 69 -11.80 -2.13 10.98
C ALA A 69 -11.63 -3.39 10.13
N SER A 70 -12.11 -3.39 8.89
CA SER A 70 -11.99 -4.54 7.98
C SER A 70 -10.53 -4.83 7.63
N VAL A 71 -9.68 -3.81 7.51
CA VAL A 71 -8.26 -4.02 7.21
C VAL A 71 -7.46 -4.48 8.40
N ARG A 72 -7.83 -4.12 9.62
CA ARG A 72 -7.23 -4.72 10.82
C ARG A 72 -7.42 -6.23 10.86
N GLU A 73 -8.58 -6.73 10.47
CA GLU A 73 -8.82 -8.18 10.38
C GLU A 73 -7.92 -8.85 9.33
N VAL A 74 -7.81 -8.25 8.14
CA VAL A 74 -6.93 -8.75 7.06
C VAL A 74 -5.46 -8.75 7.46
N VAL A 75 -5.01 -7.69 8.13
CA VAL A 75 -3.63 -7.57 8.65
C VAL A 75 -3.38 -8.60 9.75
N ALA A 76 -4.34 -8.78 10.66
CA ALA A 76 -4.24 -9.75 11.75
C ALA A 76 -4.20 -11.19 11.23
N GLU A 77 -4.99 -11.52 10.21
CA GLU A 77 -4.97 -12.81 9.52
C GLU A 77 -3.59 -13.09 8.90
N ALA A 78 -3.03 -12.11 8.17
CA ALA A 78 -1.70 -12.25 7.57
C ALA A 78 -0.60 -12.53 8.61
N TYR A 79 -0.65 -11.84 9.76
CA TYR A 79 0.29 -12.10 10.86
C TYR A 79 0.06 -13.46 11.53
N ALA A 80 -1.19 -13.89 11.72
CA ALA A 80 -1.50 -15.20 12.29
C ALA A 80 -1.01 -16.35 11.40
N GLU A 81 -1.18 -16.25 10.07
CA GLU A 81 -0.69 -17.22 9.08
C GLU A 81 0.84 -17.36 9.09
N ALA A 82 1.56 -16.27 9.38
CA ALA A 82 3.02 -16.28 9.56
C ALA A 82 3.47 -16.71 10.96
N GLY A 83 2.55 -17.07 11.87
CA GLY A 83 2.89 -17.45 13.25
C GLY A 83 3.17 -16.27 14.18
N LEU A 84 2.92 -15.04 13.74
CA LEU A 84 3.14 -13.80 14.48
C LEU A 84 1.91 -13.46 15.35
N GLN A 85 1.50 -14.39 16.23
CA GLN A 85 0.25 -14.28 16.99
C GLN A 85 0.17 -13.02 17.87
N ASN A 86 1.27 -12.64 18.53
CA ASN A 86 1.32 -11.44 19.35
C ASN A 86 1.01 -10.16 18.54
N LEU A 87 1.47 -10.09 17.29
CA LEU A 87 1.19 -8.96 16.41
C LEU A 87 -0.25 -9.00 15.89
N SER A 88 -0.77 -10.20 15.57
CA SER A 88 -2.17 -10.38 15.20
C SER A 88 -3.11 -9.87 16.30
N GLU A 89 -2.88 -10.28 17.55
CA GLU A 89 -3.68 -9.83 18.70
C GLU A 89 -3.57 -8.33 18.94
N TYR A 90 -2.36 -7.76 18.83
CA TYR A 90 -2.14 -6.32 18.98
C TYR A 90 -2.94 -5.50 17.95
N VAL A 91 -2.99 -5.96 16.69
CA VAL A 91 -3.74 -5.29 15.62
C VAL A 91 -5.25 -5.33 15.86
N LEU A 92 -5.76 -6.43 16.43
CA LEU A 92 -7.17 -6.63 16.74
C LEU A 92 -7.62 -5.96 18.05
N ALA A 93 -6.70 -5.66 18.97
CA ALA A 93 -7.05 -5.14 20.29
C ALA A 93 -8.01 -3.92 20.27
N PRO A 94 -7.86 -2.94 19.35
CA PRO A 94 -8.77 -1.80 19.27
C PRO A 94 -10.19 -2.13 18.79
N LEU A 95 -10.44 -3.30 18.21
CA LEU A 95 -11.77 -3.71 17.74
C LEU A 95 -12.62 -4.37 18.83
N ARG A 96 -12.01 -4.68 19.98
CA ARG A 96 -12.66 -5.37 21.10
C ARG A 96 -13.16 -4.41 22.19
N GLN A 97 -13.01 -3.10 21.97
CA GLN A 97 -13.44 -2.01 22.86
C GLN A 97 -14.73 -1.40 22.34
#